data_AF-A0A2X4AJX8-F1
#
_entry.id   AF-A0A2X4AJX8-F1
#
_cell.length_a   1.000
_cell.length_b   1.000
_cell.length_c   1.000
_cell.angle_alpha   90.00
_cell.angle_beta   90.00
_cell.angle_gamma   90.00
#
_symmetry.space_group_name_H-M   'P 1'
#
loop_
_entity.id
_entity.type
_entity.pdbx_description
1 polymer ?
#
loop_
_entity_poly.entity_id
_entity_poly.type
_entity_poly.pdbx_seq_one_letter_code
_entity_poly.pdbx_strand_id
1 'polypeptide(L)'
;MKKYIFMRILRSIVSIFLVTTLTYAIIYTMVPRRLIFKQDPNYNKIATNKDKKTNYENTIFERMGYIDYYDTKELQEKASKEDSSVTTEATEANEKIYQKYIDKLGNGWKLQKFPLSGEFYAVREVPVYERVFEFYANLIQIDHPNVIQDEENPNLERYIRFENDPSVGWSLVGSGTKHKYLLYFNGQFPFVHQNFITFNLGNSYPTYANIPVLQVITQGQGQTKSSEVQFPTGKKTSSVNIYSRTYKTPSKADSQDIAKFGKGDAYTATQSNYQNPSMITSSAIIGLIGVALSYLIAIPLGSYMARLKNTWFDSISTAGLTFMMSLPTIALVYIVRLAGSAVGLPDSFPILGAGDWRSYVLPAVILGLLSAPWTAVWIRRYMIDLQSQDFVRFARAKGLSEKEISNKHIFKNAMVPLVSSIPASIVGVIAGATLTETVFAFPGMGKMLIDSVKASNNSMVVGLVFIFTCLSIFALLLGDILMTVLDPRIKLTSKGGK
;
A
#
# COMPACT_ATOMS: atom_id res chain seq x y z
N MET A 1 23.52 -21.64 -1.87
CA MET A 1 22.22 -21.08 -2.30
C MET A 1 21.11 -21.26 -1.26
N LYS A 2 20.65 -22.48 -0.88
CA LYS A 2 19.56 -22.66 0.11
C LYS A 2 19.76 -21.89 1.43
N LYS A 3 20.92 -22.05 2.08
CA LYS A 3 21.27 -21.31 3.32
C LYS A 3 21.30 -19.79 3.13
N TYR A 4 21.75 -19.31 1.96
CA TYR A 4 21.75 -17.88 1.63
C TYR A 4 20.33 -17.35 1.52
N ILE A 5 19.48 -18.03 0.71
CA ILE A 5 18.09 -17.64 0.51
C ILE A 5 17.35 -17.62 1.85
N PHE A 6 17.52 -18.66 2.68
CA PHE A 6 16.93 -18.71 4.01
C PHE A 6 17.38 -17.54 4.90
N MET A 7 18.69 -17.29 5.01
CA MET A 7 19.19 -16.17 5.83
C MET A 7 18.77 -14.82 5.27
N ARG A 8 18.63 -14.68 3.94
CA ARG A 8 18.14 -13.47 3.30
C ARG A 8 16.67 -13.24 3.59
N ILE A 9 15.83 -14.27 3.51
CA ILE A 9 14.41 -14.20 3.90
C ILE A 9 14.29 -13.83 5.39
N LEU A 10 15.09 -14.44 6.26
CA LEU A 10 15.07 -14.12 7.69
C LEU A 10 15.44 -12.65 7.94
N ARG A 11 16.54 -12.16 7.36
CA ARG A 11 16.94 -10.76 7.44
C ARG A 11 15.88 -9.82 6.85
N SER A 12 15.24 -10.23 5.76
CA SER A 12 14.14 -9.50 5.11
C SER A 12 12.97 -9.31 6.06
N ILE A 13 12.51 -10.38 6.72
CA ILE A 13 11.44 -10.32 7.71
C ILE A 13 11.82 -9.40 8.88
N VAL A 14 13.04 -9.52 9.39
CA VAL A 14 13.55 -8.65 10.46
C VAL A 14 13.59 -7.18 10.01
N SER A 15 14.02 -6.89 8.78
CA SER A 15 14.03 -5.53 8.25
C SER A 15 12.63 -4.95 8.08
N ILE A 16 11.66 -5.74 7.58
CA ILE A 16 10.24 -5.32 7.49
C ILE A 16 9.72 -4.98 8.89
N PHE A 17 9.99 -5.86 9.87
CA PHE A 17 9.61 -5.64 11.25
C PHE A 17 10.22 -4.37 11.83
N LEU A 18 11.54 -4.19 11.71
CA LEU A 18 12.24 -3.03 12.28
C LEU A 18 11.75 -1.71 11.68
N VAL A 19 11.64 -1.62 10.36
CA VAL A 19 11.20 -0.40 9.68
C VAL A 19 9.74 -0.08 10.06
N THR A 20 8.85 -1.07 9.98
CA THR A 20 7.42 -0.86 10.28
C THR A 20 7.20 -0.51 11.75
N THR A 21 7.89 -1.19 12.67
CA THR A 21 7.84 -0.90 14.11
C THR A 21 8.38 0.49 14.43
N LEU A 22 9.49 0.90 13.80
CA LEU A 22 10.03 2.25 13.98
C LEU A 22 9.05 3.32 13.48
N THR A 23 8.45 3.11 12.30
CA THR A 23 7.41 3.99 11.77
C THR A 23 6.21 4.06 12.72
N TYR A 24 5.75 2.93 13.23
CA TYR A 24 4.66 2.85 14.21
C TYR A 24 5.02 3.66 15.47
N ALA A 25 6.20 3.45 16.03
CA ALA A 25 6.67 4.16 17.22
C ALA A 25 6.72 5.68 16.99
N ILE A 26 7.31 6.14 15.90
CA ILE A 26 7.39 7.58 15.57
C ILE A 26 5.99 8.18 15.46
N ILE A 27 5.10 7.54 14.71
CA ILE A 27 3.76 8.06 14.44
C ILE A 27 2.94 8.14 15.73
N TYR A 28 2.94 7.08 16.54
CA TYR A 28 2.08 7.00 17.71
C TYR A 28 2.67 7.65 18.98
N THR A 29 3.94 8.08 18.96
CA THR A 29 4.56 8.81 20.08
C THR A 29 4.88 10.28 19.78
N MET A 30 5.30 10.59 18.54
CA MET A 30 5.81 11.93 18.19
C MET A 30 4.78 12.78 17.46
N VAL A 31 3.71 12.17 16.91
CA VAL A 31 2.63 12.92 16.25
C VAL A 31 1.49 13.17 17.24
N PRO A 32 1.08 14.43 17.47
CA PRO A 32 -0.04 14.73 18.35
C PRO A 32 -1.34 14.08 17.84
N ARG A 33 -1.88 13.11 18.60
CA ARG A 33 -3.08 12.35 18.20
C ARG A 33 -4.32 13.18 17.91
N ARG A 34 -4.44 14.39 18.48
CA ARG A 34 -5.57 15.31 18.21
C ARG A 34 -5.60 15.86 16.79
N LEU A 35 -4.50 15.78 16.04
CA LEU A 35 -4.46 16.25 14.66
C LEU A 35 -5.40 15.48 13.73
N ILE A 36 -5.75 14.24 14.06
CA ILE A 36 -6.71 13.42 13.30
C ILE A 36 -8.08 14.09 13.16
N PHE A 37 -8.46 14.96 14.10
CA PHE A 37 -9.75 15.64 14.08
C PHE A 37 -9.76 16.92 13.24
N LYS A 38 -8.59 17.45 12.85
CA LYS A 38 -8.49 18.70 12.09
C LYS A 38 -9.23 18.63 10.76
N GLN A 39 -9.26 17.45 10.14
CA GLN A 39 -9.93 17.20 8.86
C GLN A 39 -11.18 16.32 9.02
N ASP A 40 -11.66 16.09 10.25
CA ASP A 40 -12.87 15.31 10.48
C ASP A 40 -14.12 16.22 10.40
N PRO A 41 -14.98 16.03 9.38
CA PRO A 41 -16.19 16.84 9.23
C PRO A 41 -17.22 16.60 10.34
N ASN A 42 -17.24 15.41 10.97
CA ASN A 42 -18.19 15.08 12.02
C ASN A 42 -17.78 15.72 13.34
N TYR A 43 -16.48 15.72 13.66
CA TYR A 43 -15.95 16.39 14.84
C TYR A 43 -16.36 17.86 14.93
N ASN A 44 -16.27 18.58 13.80
CA ASN A 44 -16.64 20.00 13.73
C ASN A 44 -18.15 20.23 13.93
N LYS A 45 -19.01 19.27 13.56
CA LYS A 45 -20.47 19.35 13.75
C LYS A 45 -20.88 19.01 15.19
N ILE A 46 -20.18 18.08 15.84
CA ILE A 46 -20.46 17.63 17.21
C ILE A 46 -19.96 18.64 18.26
N ALA A 47 -19.15 19.62 17.85
CA ALA A 47 -18.44 20.56 18.72
C ALA A 47 -19.31 21.47 19.62
N THR A 48 -20.63 21.52 19.45
CA THR A 48 -21.52 22.39 20.25
C THR A 48 -21.77 21.88 21.66
N ASN A 49 -21.65 20.58 21.92
CA ASN A 49 -21.78 19.98 23.25
C ASN A 49 -20.44 19.34 23.67
N LYS A 50 -19.87 19.78 24.80
CA LYS A 50 -18.55 19.32 25.27
C LYS A 50 -18.54 17.84 25.63
N ASP A 51 -19.62 17.28 26.16
CA ASP A 51 -19.68 15.87 26.54
C ASP A 51 -19.73 14.97 25.30
N LYS A 52 -20.61 15.30 24.36
CA LYS A 52 -20.68 14.59 23.07
C LYS A 52 -19.35 14.65 22.33
N LYS A 53 -18.67 15.80 22.41
CA LYS A 53 -17.34 15.97 21.83
C LYS A 53 -16.30 15.07 22.50
N THR A 54 -16.21 15.06 23.82
CA THR A 54 -15.28 14.17 24.55
C THR A 54 -15.58 12.69 24.28
N ASN A 55 -16.86 12.31 24.30
CA ASN A 55 -17.29 10.94 24.01
C ASN A 55 -16.86 10.53 22.60
N TYR A 56 -17.12 11.38 21.61
CA TYR A 56 -16.68 11.16 20.24
C TYR A 56 -15.15 11.10 20.10
N GLU A 57 -14.39 11.97 20.78
CA GLU A 57 -12.92 11.90 20.79
C GLU A 57 -12.43 10.55 21.27
N ASN A 58 -12.96 10.08 22.40
CA ASN A 58 -12.57 8.82 23.01
C ASN A 58 -12.98 7.62 22.16
N THR A 59 -14.18 7.60 21.57
CA THR A 59 -14.61 6.56 20.63
C THR A 59 -13.70 6.48 19.40
N ILE A 60 -13.26 7.62 18.87
CA ILE A 60 -12.32 7.62 17.73
C ILE A 60 -10.92 7.20 18.17
N PHE A 61 -10.46 7.64 19.33
CA PHE A 61 -9.17 7.19 19.86
C PHE A 61 -9.15 5.69 20.11
N GLU A 62 -10.22 5.12 20.65
CA GLU A 62 -10.37 3.68 20.81
C GLU A 62 -10.33 2.95 19.48
N ARG A 63 -11.15 3.38 18.52
CA ARG A 63 -11.17 2.79 17.18
C ARG A 63 -9.80 2.80 16.49
N MET A 64 -8.99 3.81 16.77
CA MET A 64 -7.64 3.97 16.23
C MET A 64 -6.55 3.31 17.10
N GLY A 65 -6.94 2.59 18.15
CA GLY A 65 -6.04 1.86 19.05
C GLY A 65 -5.22 2.75 19.99
N TYR A 66 -5.68 3.97 20.27
CA TYR A 66 -5.01 4.87 21.21
C TYR A 66 -5.31 4.56 22.67
N ILE A 67 -6.55 4.20 22.95
CA ILE A 67 -7.06 3.96 24.29
C ILE A 67 -8.00 2.76 24.24
N ASP A 68 -8.25 2.11 25.37
CA ASP A 68 -9.51 1.39 25.56
C ASP A 68 -10.49 2.34 26.25
N TYR A 69 -11.76 2.26 25.89
CA TYR A 69 -12.75 3.24 26.33
C TYR A 69 -14.06 2.59 26.73
N TYR A 70 -14.55 2.91 27.93
CA TYR A 70 -15.93 2.62 28.33
C TYR A 70 -16.68 3.94 28.41
N ASP A 71 -17.69 4.11 27.56
CA ASP A 71 -18.65 5.21 27.69
C ASP A 71 -19.54 5.04 28.93
N THR A 72 -20.40 6.02 29.22
CA THR A 72 -21.24 5.99 30.42
C THR A 72 -22.08 4.70 30.51
N LYS A 73 -22.63 4.23 29.39
CA LYS A 73 -23.51 3.06 29.38
C LYS A 73 -22.71 1.78 29.51
N GLU A 74 -21.64 1.63 28.76
CA GLU A 74 -20.80 0.44 28.82
C GLU A 74 -20.16 0.28 30.21
N LEU A 75 -19.71 1.39 30.81
CA LEU A 75 -19.16 1.39 32.16
C LEU A 75 -20.22 0.94 33.18
N GLN A 76 -21.46 1.44 33.06
CA GLN A 76 -22.58 1.05 33.92
C GLN A 76 -22.95 -0.43 33.74
N GLU A 77 -23.06 -0.91 32.50
CA GLU A 77 -23.37 -2.31 32.19
C GLU A 77 -22.31 -3.28 32.74
N LYS A 78 -21.04 -2.88 32.71
CA LYS A 78 -19.94 -3.69 33.23
C LYS A 78 -19.86 -3.65 34.76
N ALA A 79 -19.99 -2.47 35.36
CA ALA A 79 -19.95 -2.31 36.82
C ALA A 79 -21.19 -2.92 37.50
N SER A 80 -22.36 -2.87 36.87
CA SER A 80 -23.61 -3.40 37.43
C SER A 80 -23.62 -4.92 37.60
N LYS A 81 -22.73 -5.64 36.91
CA LYS A 81 -22.50 -7.08 37.13
C LYS A 81 -21.86 -7.37 38.49
N GLU A 82 -21.17 -6.40 39.08
CA GLU A 82 -20.57 -6.52 40.41
C GLU A 82 -21.40 -5.83 41.49
N ASP A 83 -22.02 -4.69 41.15
CA ASP A 83 -22.91 -3.95 42.04
C ASP A 83 -24.12 -3.43 41.27
N SER A 84 -25.24 -4.14 41.39
CA SER A 84 -26.48 -3.83 40.65
C SER A 84 -27.11 -2.50 41.03
N SER A 85 -26.66 -1.82 42.08
CA SER A 85 -27.17 -0.52 42.50
C SER A 85 -26.64 0.66 41.67
N VAL A 86 -25.60 0.43 40.87
CA VAL A 86 -24.93 1.50 40.11
C VAL A 86 -25.78 2.01 38.94
N THR A 87 -25.89 3.33 38.83
CA THR A 87 -26.61 4.01 37.75
C THR A 87 -25.69 4.92 36.95
N THR A 88 -26.18 5.49 35.85
CA THR A 88 -25.42 6.46 35.04
C THR A 88 -25.32 7.85 35.68
N GLU A 89 -26.01 8.09 36.81
CA GLU A 89 -26.07 9.41 37.43
C GLU A 89 -24.74 9.83 38.07
N ALA A 90 -24.44 11.13 38.00
CA ALA A 90 -23.22 11.73 38.53
C ALA A 90 -23.28 11.93 40.06
N THR A 91 -23.29 10.84 40.83
CA THR A 91 -23.34 10.86 42.30
C THR A 91 -22.05 10.36 42.95
N GLU A 92 -21.74 10.80 44.18
CA GLU A 92 -20.57 10.31 44.93
C GLU A 92 -20.66 8.81 45.26
N ALA A 93 -21.88 8.27 45.39
CA ALA A 93 -22.11 6.85 45.61
C ALA A 93 -21.68 6.03 44.37
N ASN A 94 -22.15 6.44 43.18
CA ASN A 94 -21.75 5.83 41.92
C ASN A 94 -20.25 5.99 41.67
N GLU A 95 -19.66 7.14 41.99
CA GLU A 95 -18.21 7.37 41.86
C GLU A 95 -17.39 6.32 42.63
N LYS A 96 -17.76 6.03 43.88
CA LYS A 96 -17.06 5.03 44.70
C LYS A 96 -17.20 3.63 44.13
N ILE A 97 -18.37 3.29 43.61
CA ILE A 97 -18.62 1.99 42.98
C ILE A 97 -17.79 1.86 41.70
N TYR A 98 -17.83 2.87 40.82
CA TYR A 98 -17.02 2.89 39.60
C TYR A 98 -15.53 2.89 39.90
N GLN A 99 -15.06 3.66 40.87
CA GLN A 99 -13.64 3.67 41.24
C GLN A 99 -13.20 2.30 41.74
N LYS A 100 -14.00 1.63 42.59
CA LYS A 100 -13.72 0.27 43.05
C LYS A 100 -13.65 -0.73 41.88
N TYR A 101 -14.55 -0.61 40.91
CA TYR A 101 -14.55 -1.43 39.70
C TYR A 101 -13.27 -1.20 38.86
N ILE A 102 -12.87 0.06 38.67
CA ILE A 102 -11.67 0.44 37.93
C ILE A 102 -10.38 0.00 38.63
N ASP A 103 -10.29 0.16 39.96
CA ASP A 103 -9.14 -0.28 40.75
C ASP A 103 -8.96 -1.80 40.67
N LYS A 104 -10.08 -2.55 40.61
CA LYS A 104 -10.07 -4.00 40.42
C LYS A 104 -9.66 -4.41 39.00
N LEU A 105 -10.09 -3.67 37.98
CA LEU A 105 -9.64 -3.88 36.59
C LEU A 105 -8.12 -3.72 36.45
N GLY A 106 -7.53 -2.76 37.18
CA GLY A 106 -6.09 -2.51 37.17
C GLY A 106 -5.57 -2.08 35.80
N ASN A 107 -4.33 -2.46 35.45
CA ASN A 107 -3.72 -2.30 34.12
C ASN A 107 -3.71 -0.86 33.54
N GLY A 108 -3.84 0.17 34.38
CA GLY A 108 -3.80 1.56 33.96
C GLY A 108 -5.14 2.15 33.50
N TRP A 109 -6.26 1.46 33.75
CA TRP A 109 -7.59 2.06 33.64
C TRP A 109 -7.74 3.25 34.59
N LYS A 110 -8.42 4.30 34.14
CA LYS A 110 -8.67 5.53 34.91
C LYS A 110 -10.12 5.96 34.75
N LEU A 111 -10.76 6.26 35.87
CA LEU A 111 -12.08 6.89 35.91
C LEU A 111 -11.95 8.37 35.57
N GLN A 112 -12.85 8.87 34.74
CA GLN A 112 -12.94 10.28 34.35
C GLN A 112 -14.40 10.74 34.34
N LYS A 113 -14.60 12.06 34.34
CA LYS A 113 -15.93 12.69 34.31
C LYS A 113 -16.10 13.51 33.04
N PHE A 114 -17.31 13.47 32.47
CA PHE A 114 -17.68 14.37 31.40
C PHE A 114 -17.81 15.82 31.89
N PRO A 115 -17.39 16.81 31.09
CA PRO A 115 -17.24 18.19 31.55
C PRO A 115 -18.56 18.93 31.86
N LEU A 116 -19.71 18.52 31.31
CA LEU A 116 -21.00 19.18 31.53
C LEU A 116 -21.92 18.35 32.44
N SER A 117 -22.15 17.09 32.09
CA SER A 117 -23.05 16.20 32.84
C SER A 117 -22.45 15.69 34.15
N GLY A 118 -21.11 15.63 34.24
CA GLY A 118 -20.42 14.97 35.35
C GLY A 118 -20.53 13.45 35.32
N GLU A 119 -21.18 12.87 34.30
CA GLU A 119 -21.28 11.42 34.12
C GLU A 119 -19.88 10.79 34.02
N PHE A 120 -19.79 9.54 34.45
CA PHE A 120 -18.53 8.81 34.52
C PHE A 120 -18.24 8.05 33.23
N TYR A 121 -16.98 8.03 32.84
CA TYR A 121 -16.46 7.16 31.80
C TYR A 121 -15.08 6.66 32.21
N ALA A 122 -14.60 5.60 31.56
CA ALA A 122 -13.30 5.03 31.88
C ALA A 122 -12.41 4.93 30.65
N VAL A 123 -11.12 5.20 30.83
CA VAL A 123 -10.11 5.12 29.76
C VAL A 123 -8.87 4.39 30.24
N ARG A 124 -8.28 3.56 29.37
CA ARG A 124 -6.92 3.02 29.54
C ARG A 124 -6.07 3.47 28.37
N GLU A 125 -4.93 4.11 28.63
CA GLU A 125 -3.98 4.42 27.56
C GLU A 125 -3.32 3.13 27.09
N VAL A 126 -3.44 2.79 25.80
CA VAL A 126 -2.80 1.59 25.23
C VAL A 126 -1.33 1.91 24.97
N PRO A 127 -0.38 1.24 25.65
CA PRO A 127 1.04 1.46 25.43
C PRO A 127 1.46 1.11 24.00
N VAL A 128 2.49 1.78 23.48
CA VAL A 128 2.91 1.59 22.08
C VAL A 128 3.35 0.16 21.77
N TYR A 129 3.96 -0.54 22.73
CA TYR A 129 4.38 -1.93 22.52
C TYR A 129 3.18 -2.88 22.38
N GLU A 130 2.07 -2.66 23.11
CA GLU A 130 0.83 -3.43 22.96
C GLU A 130 0.26 -3.21 21.55
N ARG A 131 0.23 -1.96 21.07
CA ARG A 131 -0.26 -1.64 19.72
C ARG A 131 0.58 -2.28 18.62
N VAL A 132 1.90 -2.24 18.77
CA VAL A 132 2.81 -2.89 17.82
C VAL A 132 2.55 -4.39 17.81
N PHE A 133 2.39 -5.00 18.99
CA PHE A 133 2.05 -6.41 19.10
C PHE A 133 0.70 -6.72 18.43
N GLU A 134 -0.36 -5.96 18.73
CA GLU A 134 -1.69 -6.10 18.13
C GLU A 134 -1.66 -5.94 16.61
N PHE A 135 -0.88 -4.98 16.10
CA PHE A 135 -0.70 -4.80 14.66
C PHE A 135 -0.16 -6.07 14.01
N TYR A 136 0.93 -6.65 14.53
CA TYR A 136 1.51 -7.87 13.95
C TYR A 136 0.67 -9.12 14.21
N ALA A 137 0.03 -9.21 15.38
CA ALA A 137 -0.86 -10.32 15.74
C ALA A 137 -2.06 -10.41 14.78
N ASN A 138 -2.53 -9.25 14.28
CA ASN A 138 -3.66 -9.17 13.35
C ASN A 138 -3.25 -8.95 11.90
N LEU A 139 -1.95 -8.77 11.60
CA LEU A 139 -1.46 -8.37 10.28
C LEU A 139 -1.86 -9.35 9.18
N ILE A 140 -1.72 -10.65 9.42
CA ILE A 140 -2.03 -11.70 8.45
C ILE A 140 -3.41 -12.27 8.81
N GLN A 141 -4.38 -12.06 7.94
CA GLN A 141 -5.72 -12.63 8.07
C GLN A 141 -5.86 -13.83 7.13
N ILE A 142 -6.16 -14.99 7.69
CA ILE A 142 -6.44 -16.22 6.95
C ILE A 142 -7.95 -16.40 6.90
N ASP A 143 -8.50 -16.47 5.70
CA ASP A 143 -9.93 -16.66 5.49
C ASP A 143 -10.28 -18.16 5.42
N HIS A 144 -11.14 -18.61 6.33
CA HIS A 144 -11.55 -20.01 6.46
C HIS A 144 -12.99 -20.11 7.02
N PRO A 145 -13.66 -21.29 6.94
CA PRO A 145 -15.09 -21.42 7.24
C PRO A 145 -15.52 -21.14 8.69
N ASN A 146 -14.58 -20.91 9.60
CA ASN A 146 -14.87 -20.61 11.01
C ASN A 146 -14.56 -19.14 11.37
N VAL A 147 -14.23 -18.31 10.40
CA VAL A 147 -13.94 -16.88 10.60
C VAL A 147 -15.19 -16.12 11.02
N ILE A 148 -16.32 -16.37 10.36
CA ILE A 148 -17.58 -15.71 10.68
C ILE A 148 -18.30 -16.49 11.79
N GLN A 149 -18.52 -15.81 12.91
CA GLN A 149 -19.34 -16.27 14.03
C GLN A 149 -20.38 -15.19 14.29
N ASP A 150 -21.59 -15.39 13.77
CA ASP A 150 -22.68 -14.41 13.81
C ASP A 150 -23.83 -14.96 14.65
N GLU A 151 -24.11 -14.32 15.78
CA GLU A 151 -25.20 -14.69 16.69
C GLU A 151 -26.58 -14.54 16.06
N GLU A 152 -26.73 -13.61 15.10
CA GLU A 152 -27.98 -13.41 14.34
C GLU A 152 -28.15 -14.46 13.22
N ASN A 153 -27.12 -15.28 12.96
CA ASN A 153 -27.12 -16.34 11.95
C ASN A 153 -26.37 -17.61 12.44
N PRO A 154 -26.87 -18.28 13.50
CA PRO A 154 -26.15 -19.38 14.15
C PRO A 154 -26.06 -20.64 13.28
N ASN A 155 -26.99 -20.81 12.34
CA ASN A 155 -27.07 -21.95 11.43
C ASN A 155 -26.36 -21.71 10.08
N LEU A 156 -25.45 -20.74 10.01
CA LEU A 156 -24.66 -20.48 8.82
C LEU A 156 -23.90 -21.74 8.39
N GLU A 157 -24.17 -22.23 7.18
CA GLU A 157 -23.43 -23.35 6.61
C GLU A 157 -21.93 -23.05 6.52
N ARG A 158 -21.07 -24.03 6.80
CA ARG A 158 -19.62 -23.86 6.80
C ARG A 158 -18.98 -24.82 5.81
N TYR A 159 -18.41 -24.27 4.73
CA TYR A 159 -17.76 -25.09 3.71
C TYR A 159 -16.76 -24.28 2.89
N ILE A 160 -15.86 -25.01 2.22
CA ILE A 160 -15.12 -24.53 1.05
C ILE A 160 -15.36 -25.56 -0.04
N ARG A 161 -15.83 -25.12 -1.21
CA ARG A 161 -16.02 -26.01 -2.36
C ARG A 161 -15.66 -25.33 -3.66
N PHE A 162 -15.22 -26.12 -4.62
CA PHE A 162 -14.97 -25.65 -5.97
C PHE A 162 -16.26 -25.80 -6.77
N GLU A 163 -16.75 -24.71 -7.36
CA GLU A 163 -17.98 -24.71 -8.14
C GLU A 163 -17.92 -23.74 -9.32
N ASN A 164 -18.78 -23.96 -10.30
CA ASN A 164 -18.99 -23.03 -11.40
C ASN A 164 -20.15 -22.10 -11.04
N ASP A 165 -19.86 -21.00 -10.34
CA ASP A 165 -20.87 -20.04 -9.89
C ASP A 165 -21.39 -19.24 -11.11
N PRO A 166 -22.72 -19.15 -11.33
CA PRO A 166 -23.27 -18.47 -12.51
C PRO A 166 -22.85 -17.00 -12.66
N SER A 167 -22.49 -16.32 -11.56
CA SER A 167 -22.08 -14.91 -11.55
C SER A 167 -20.63 -14.68 -11.93
N VAL A 168 -19.73 -15.62 -11.62
CA VAL A 168 -18.26 -15.42 -11.73
C VAL A 168 -17.52 -16.55 -12.42
N GLY A 169 -18.19 -17.65 -12.73
CA GLY A 169 -17.60 -18.86 -13.29
C GLY A 169 -16.94 -19.76 -12.24
N TRP A 170 -15.97 -20.56 -12.69
CA TRP A 170 -15.20 -21.46 -11.83
C TRP A 170 -14.49 -20.69 -10.71
N SER A 171 -14.82 -21.04 -9.47
CA SER A 171 -14.28 -20.40 -8.28
C SER A 171 -14.26 -21.36 -7.10
N LEU A 172 -13.37 -21.05 -6.14
CA LEU A 172 -13.43 -21.66 -4.82
C LEU A 172 -14.32 -20.80 -3.93
N VAL A 173 -15.51 -21.31 -3.62
CA VAL A 173 -16.54 -20.61 -2.84
C VAL A 173 -16.46 -21.06 -1.38
N GLY A 174 -16.50 -20.09 -0.49
CA GLY A 174 -16.52 -20.27 0.96
C GLY A 174 -17.83 -19.83 1.58
N SER A 175 -18.28 -20.57 2.59
CA SER A 175 -19.31 -20.16 3.54
C SER A 175 -18.77 -20.25 4.97
N GLY A 176 -19.12 -19.29 5.81
CA GLY A 176 -18.46 -19.06 7.10
C GLY A 176 -17.11 -18.32 6.99
N THR A 177 -16.74 -17.91 5.78
CA THR A 177 -15.58 -17.08 5.42
C THR A 177 -15.97 -15.60 5.33
N LYS A 178 -14.99 -14.69 5.40
CA LYS A 178 -15.20 -13.26 5.18
C LYS A 178 -15.56 -12.96 3.73
N HIS A 179 -14.88 -13.58 2.77
CA HIS A 179 -15.17 -13.45 1.33
C HIS A 179 -15.94 -14.67 0.82
N LYS A 180 -16.89 -14.43 -0.09
CA LYS A 180 -17.60 -15.53 -0.77
C LYS A 180 -16.64 -16.28 -1.70
N TYR A 181 -15.88 -15.55 -2.51
CA TYR A 181 -14.94 -16.13 -3.48
C TYR A 181 -13.52 -16.07 -2.92
N LEU A 182 -12.99 -17.23 -2.56
CA LEU A 182 -11.63 -17.37 -2.04
C LEU A 182 -10.59 -17.49 -3.15
N LEU A 183 -10.96 -18.10 -4.29
CA LEU A 183 -10.18 -18.17 -5.53
C LEU A 183 -11.11 -17.91 -6.69
N TYR A 184 -10.74 -17.03 -7.62
CA TYR A 184 -11.50 -16.83 -8.84
C TYR A 184 -10.60 -16.39 -9.99
N PHE A 185 -11.15 -16.51 -11.20
CA PHE A 185 -10.46 -16.18 -12.44
C PHE A 185 -11.25 -15.14 -13.21
N ASN A 186 -10.58 -14.13 -13.74
CA ASN A 186 -11.22 -13.15 -14.61
C ASN A 186 -10.20 -12.57 -15.61
N GLY A 187 -10.65 -11.67 -16.49
CA GLY A 187 -9.81 -11.05 -17.52
C GLY A 187 -8.87 -9.95 -17.01
N GLN A 188 -8.89 -9.61 -15.73
CA GLN A 188 -8.01 -8.59 -15.14
C GLN A 188 -6.72 -9.25 -14.66
N PHE A 189 -5.56 -8.75 -15.11
CA PHE A 189 -4.27 -9.23 -14.61
C PHE A 189 -4.05 -8.82 -13.14
N PRO A 190 -3.57 -9.71 -12.25
CA PRO A 190 -3.28 -11.13 -12.51
C PRO A 190 -4.56 -11.94 -12.74
N PHE A 191 -4.60 -12.79 -13.76
CA PHE A 191 -5.82 -13.53 -14.15
C PHE A 191 -6.35 -14.51 -13.08
N VAL A 192 -5.55 -14.75 -12.03
CA VAL A 192 -5.88 -15.58 -10.87
C VAL A 192 -5.89 -14.67 -9.64
N HIS A 193 -7.00 -14.66 -8.92
CA HIS A 193 -7.22 -13.81 -7.75
C HIS A 193 -7.49 -14.64 -6.51
N GLN A 194 -6.93 -14.24 -5.38
CA GLN A 194 -7.03 -14.99 -4.12
C GLN A 194 -7.45 -14.09 -2.96
N ASN A 195 -8.29 -14.63 -2.07
CA ASN A 195 -8.72 -13.99 -0.82
C ASN A 195 -8.48 -14.87 0.42
N PHE A 196 -7.71 -15.97 0.30
CA PHE A 196 -7.40 -16.83 1.45
C PHE A 196 -6.47 -16.16 2.46
N ILE A 197 -5.55 -15.32 1.97
CA ILE A 197 -4.59 -14.59 2.80
C ILE A 197 -4.71 -13.12 2.46
N THR A 198 -5.06 -12.31 3.44
CA THR A 198 -5.15 -10.85 3.30
C THR A 198 -4.34 -10.17 4.40
N PHE A 199 -3.97 -8.91 4.16
CA PHE A 199 -3.28 -8.10 5.17
C PHE A 199 -4.26 -7.13 5.84
N ASN A 200 -4.30 -7.13 7.17
CA ASN A 200 -4.97 -6.09 7.93
C ASN A 200 -3.97 -4.97 8.25
N LEU A 201 -4.03 -3.89 7.48
CA LEU A 201 -3.21 -2.70 7.69
C LEU A 201 -3.97 -1.61 8.46
N GLY A 202 -5.07 -1.97 9.10
CA GLY A 202 -5.98 -1.06 9.79
C GLY A 202 -6.98 -0.38 8.84
N ASN A 203 -7.77 0.52 9.43
CA ASN A 203 -8.77 1.32 8.72
C ASN A 203 -8.27 2.76 8.56
N SER A 204 -8.61 3.35 7.43
CA SER A 204 -8.25 4.72 7.08
C SER A 204 -9.09 5.72 7.90
N TYR A 205 -8.44 6.73 8.48
CA TYR A 205 -9.07 7.83 9.20
C TYR A 205 -8.10 9.01 9.36
N PRO A 206 -8.52 10.29 9.21
CA PRO A 206 -9.87 10.76 8.93
C PRO A 206 -10.25 10.71 7.45
N THR A 207 -9.26 10.60 6.55
CA THR A 207 -9.51 10.43 5.12
C THR A 207 -9.99 9.01 4.85
N TYR A 208 -10.96 8.82 3.94
CA TYR A 208 -11.60 7.52 3.67
C TYR A 208 -12.08 6.80 4.94
N ALA A 209 -12.74 7.54 5.83
CA ALA A 209 -13.09 7.08 7.18
C ALA A 209 -13.75 5.69 7.18
N ASN A 210 -13.15 4.77 7.95
CA ASN A 210 -13.58 3.39 8.16
C ASN A 210 -13.47 2.46 6.94
N ILE A 211 -12.73 2.86 5.90
CA ILE A 211 -12.39 1.97 4.79
C ILE A 211 -11.04 1.30 5.09
N PRO A 212 -10.88 -0.02 4.94
CA PRO A 212 -9.60 -0.70 5.12
C PRO A 212 -8.50 -0.10 4.24
N VAL A 213 -7.30 0.08 4.78
CA VAL A 213 -6.16 0.70 4.07
C VAL A 213 -5.88 -0.02 2.74
N LEU A 214 -5.88 -1.36 2.75
CA LEU A 214 -5.66 -2.16 1.54
C LEU A 214 -6.73 -1.92 0.47
N GLN A 215 -7.99 -1.73 0.88
CA GLN A 215 -9.07 -1.39 -0.04
C GLN A 215 -8.87 0.02 -0.63
N VAL A 216 -8.51 1.03 0.17
CA VAL A 216 -8.30 2.41 -0.31
C VAL A 216 -7.32 2.47 -1.49
N ILE A 217 -6.23 1.71 -1.41
CA ILE A 217 -5.15 1.73 -2.41
C ILE A 217 -5.40 0.81 -3.61
N THR A 218 -6.22 -0.24 -3.45
CA THR A 218 -6.51 -1.24 -4.50
C THR A 218 -7.81 -0.97 -5.26
N GLN A 219 -8.78 -0.28 -4.66
CA GLN A 219 -10.03 0.06 -5.31
C GLN A 219 -9.81 1.11 -6.41
N GLY A 220 -10.65 1.07 -7.45
CA GLY A 220 -10.64 2.10 -8.49
C GLY A 220 -11.09 3.47 -7.97
N GLN A 221 -10.95 4.50 -8.81
CA GLN A 221 -11.10 5.90 -8.40
C GLN A 221 -12.11 6.66 -9.26
N GLY A 222 -12.57 7.81 -8.76
CA GLY A 222 -13.51 8.68 -9.47
C GLY A 222 -14.95 8.19 -9.40
N GLN A 223 -15.70 8.35 -10.48
CA GLN A 223 -17.08 7.92 -10.55
C GLN A 223 -17.20 6.40 -10.67
N THR A 224 -18.30 5.85 -10.17
CA THR A 224 -18.61 4.43 -10.35
C THR A 224 -18.86 4.11 -11.83
N LYS A 225 -18.48 2.91 -12.24
CA LYS A 225 -18.67 2.41 -13.60
C LYS A 225 -19.79 1.39 -13.60
N SER A 226 -20.95 1.77 -14.13
CA SER A 226 -22.07 0.85 -14.31
C SER A 226 -21.87 -0.01 -15.56
N SER A 227 -22.12 -1.31 -15.43
CA SER A 227 -22.11 -2.28 -16.52
C SER A 227 -23.20 -3.32 -16.31
N GLU A 228 -23.49 -4.14 -17.32
CA GLU A 228 -24.32 -5.33 -17.11
C GLU A 228 -23.54 -6.31 -16.22
N VAL A 229 -24.13 -6.68 -15.08
CA VAL A 229 -23.56 -7.61 -14.10
C VAL A 229 -24.51 -8.80 -13.95
N GLN A 230 -23.97 -10.01 -14.01
CA GLN A 230 -24.71 -11.24 -13.74
C GLN A 230 -24.80 -11.45 -12.22
N PHE A 231 -25.98 -11.25 -11.65
CA PHE A 231 -26.25 -11.57 -10.24
C PHE A 231 -26.93 -12.95 -10.11
N PRO A 232 -27.01 -13.51 -8.89
CA PRO A 232 -27.79 -14.72 -8.64
C PRO A 232 -29.27 -14.59 -9.06
N THR A 233 -29.85 -13.39 -8.96
CA THR A 233 -31.24 -13.13 -9.37
C THR A 233 -31.40 -12.75 -10.85
N GLY A 234 -30.32 -12.76 -11.64
CA GLY A 234 -30.31 -12.42 -13.06
C GLY A 234 -29.42 -11.22 -13.40
N LYS A 235 -29.40 -10.88 -14.69
CA LYS A 235 -28.60 -9.76 -15.22
C LYS A 235 -29.21 -8.42 -14.85
N LYS A 236 -28.38 -7.50 -14.34
CA LYS A 236 -28.80 -6.13 -13.99
C LYS A 236 -27.68 -5.15 -14.29
N THR A 237 -28.04 -3.93 -14.72
CA THR A 237 -27.09 -2.84 -14.83
C THR A 237 -26.70 -2.33 -13.45
N SER A 238 -25.44 -2.43 -13.08
CA SER A 238 -24.94 -2.03 -11.77
C SER A 238 -23.45 -1.70 -11.82
N SER A 239 -22.98 -0.90 -10.86
CA SER A 239 -21.56 -0.67 -10.63
C SER A 239 -20.92 -1.68 -9.68
N VAL A 240 -21.67 -2.66 -9.18
CA VAL A 240 -21.15 -3.65 -8.21
C VAL A 240 -20.00 -4.47 -8.80
N ASN A 241 -18.91 -4.59 -8.05
CA ASN A 241 -17.89 -5.59 -8.31
C ASN A 241 -18.37 -6.93 -7.73
N ILE A 242 -18.90 -7.79 -8.61
CA ILE A 242 -19.46 -9.08 -8.22
C ILE A 242 -18.45 -10.01 -7.52
N TYR A 243 -17.14 -9.87 -7.80
CA TYR A 243 -16.09 -10.69 -7.19
C TYR A 243 -15.74 -10.27 -5.76
N SER A 244 -16.19 -9.08 -5.33
CA SER A 244 -15.86 -8.49 -4.02
C SER A 244 -16.86 -8.83 -2.91
N ARG A 245 -17.70 -9.86 -3.12
CA ARG A 245 -18.75 -10.25 -2.18
C ARG A 245 -18.16 -10.69 -0.84
N THR A 246 -18.54 -9.98 0.22
CA THR A 246 -18.17 -10.28 1.61
C THR A 246 -19.39 -10.53 2.47
N TYR A 247 -19.18 -11.19 3.60
CA TYR A 247 -20.23 -11.50 4.56
C TYR A 247 -20.94 -10.24 5.05
N LYS A 248 -22.27 -10.28 5.06
CA LYS A 248 -23.17 -9.30 5.69
C LYS A 248 -24.34 -10.09 6.26
N THR A 249 -24.62 -9.91 7.55
CA THR A 249 -25.71 -10.61 8.23
C THR A 249 -27.02 -10.47 7.42
N PRO A 250 -27.72 -11.58 7.10
CA PRO A 250 -28.95 -11.52 6.28
C PRO A 250 -30.05 -10.60 6.83
N SER A 251 -30.14 -10.44 8.16
CA SER A 251 -31.07 -9.51 8.82
C SER A 251 -30.81 -8.04 8.48
N LYS A 252 -29.56 -7.70 8.12
CA LYS A 252 -29.10 -6.35 7.77
C LYS A 252 -29.10 -6.11 6.26
N ALA A 253 -29.47 -7.10 5.46
CA ALA A 253 -29.58 -6.96 4.01
C ALA A 253 -30.72 -5.99 3.66
N ASP A 254 -30.41 -4.98 2.85
CA ASP A 254 -31.41 -4.01 2.42
C ASP A 254 -32.22 -4.51 1.20
N SER A 255 -33.20 -3.72 0.74
CA SER A 255 -34.04 -4.10 -0.40
C SER A 255 -33.25 -4.25 -1.70
N GLN A 256 -32.14 -3.51 -1.88
CA GLN A 256 -31.29 -3.65 -3.05
C GLN A 256 -30.43 -4.92 -2.98
N ASP A 257 -29.94 -5.26 -1.80
CA ASP A 257 -29.22 -6.51 -1.54
C ASP A 257 -30.11 -7.70 -1.88
N ILE A 258 -31.33 -7.73 -1.35
CA ILE A 258 -32.30 -8.81 -1.62
C ILE A 258 -32.64 -8.86 -3.10
N ALA A 259 -32.85 -7.71 -3.74
CA ALA A 259 -33.11 -7.67 -5.18
C ALA A 259 -31.95 -8.22 -6.00
N LYS A 260 -30.69 -8.00 -5.61
CA LYS A 260 -29.50 -8.46 -6.34
C LYS A 260 -29.16 -9.92 -6.04
N PHE A 261 -29.14 -10.32 -4.79
CA PHE A 261 -28.57 -11.62 -4.38
C PHE A 261 -29.62 -12.65 -3.96
N GLY A 262 -30.87 -12.22 -3.73
CA GLY A 262 -31.93 -13.08 -3.22
C GLY A 262 -32.08 -12.95 -1.70
N LYS A 263 -33.25 -13.38 -1.20
CA LYS A 263 -33.55 -13.34 0.24
C LYS A 263 -32.74 -14.42 0.97
N GLY A 264 -32.08 -14.04 2.06
CA GLY A 264 -31.33 -14.96 2.91
C GLY A 264 -29.87 -15.20 2.48
N ASP A 265 -29.41 -14.63 1.36
CA ASP A 265 -27.99 -14.67 0.99
C ASP A 265 -27.17 -13.87 2.02
N ALA A 266 -26.11 -14.48 2.55
CA ALA A 266 -25.26 -13.89 3.60
C ALA A 266 -24.04 -13.15 3.04
N TYR A 267 -23.87 -13.08 1.72
CA TYR A 267 -22.72 -12.49 1.04
C TYR A 267 -23.16 -11.36 0.11
N THR A 268 -23.76 -10.32 0.69
CA THR A 268 -24.39 -9.21 -0.03
C THR A 268 -23.60 -7.91 0.03
N ALA A 269 -22.64 -7.78 0.95
CA ALA A 269 -21.73 -6.64 0.96
C ALA A 269 -20.77 -6.71 -0.23
N THR A 270 -20.64 -5.61 -0.97
CA THR A 270 -19.79 -5.54 -2.17
C THR A 270 -19.12 -4.18 -2.29
N GLN A 271 -18.01 -4.16 -3.01
CA GLN A 271 -17.37 -2.95 -3.51
C GLN A 271 -17.96 -2.54 -4.87
N SER A 272 -17.67 -1.31 -5.29
CA SER A 272 -18.03 -0.82 -6.62
C SER A 272 -16.83 -0.87 -7.58
N ASN A 273 -17.12 -1.11 -8.85
CA ASN A 273 -16.24 -0.81 -9.95
C ASN A 273 -16.26 0.69 -10.23
N TYR A 274 -15.10 1.24 -10.58
CA TYR A 274 -14.91 2.65 -10.85
C TYR A 274 -14.39 2.87 -12.27
N GLN A 275 -14.57 4.08 -12.77
CA GLN A 275 -14.13 4.46 -14.12
C GLN A 275 -12.60 4.56 -14.20
N ASN A 276 -11.95 5.10 -13.15
CA ASN A 276 -10.50 5.31 -13.16
C ASN A 276 -9.77 4.16 -12.44
N PRO A 277 -8.51 3.88 -12.82
CA PRO A 277 -7.71 2.85 -12.16
C PRO A 277 -7.47 3.13 -10.67
N SER A 278 -7.07 2.09 -9.93
CA SER A 278 -6.63 2.23 -8.54
C SER A 278 -5.35 3.03 -8.41
N MET A 279 -5.00 3.41 -7.18
CA MET A 279 -3.77 4.18 -6.91
C MET A 279 -2.53 3.39 -7.30
N ILE A 280 -2.51 2.09 -6.95
CA ILE A 280 -1.44 1.17 -7.35
C ILE A 280 -1.30 1.10 -8.87
N THR A 281 -2.42 0.91 -9.57
CA THR A 281 -2.41 0.79 -11.03
C THR A 281 -1.97 2.09 -11.69
N SER A 282 -2.45 3.22 -11.18
CA SER A 282 -2.12 4.55 -11.71
C SER A 282 -0.62 4.84 -11.59
N SER A 283 -0.02 4.61 -10.41
CA SER A 283 1.43 4.74 -10.21
C SER A 283 2.22 3.77 -11.09
N ALA A 284 1.74 2.53 -11.23
CA ALA A 284 2.39 1.54 -12.07
C ALA A 284 2.42 1.92 -13.55
N ILE A 285 1.35 2.52 -14.09
CA ILE A 285 1.31 2.96 -15.50
C ILE A 285 2.42 3.99 -15.78
N ILE A 286 2.47 5.10 -15.04
CA ILE A 286 3.48 6.15 -15.29
C ILE A 286 4.89 5.65 -14.96
N GLY A 287 5.02 4.82 -13.93
CA GLY A 287 6.30 4.27 -13.50
C GLY A 287 6.87 3.31 -14.54
N LEU A 288 6.08 2.38 -15.09
CA LEU A 288 6.55 1.42 -16.10
C LEU A 288 6.93 2.12 -17.41
N ILE A 289 6.15 3.12 -17.84
CA ILE A 289 6.51 3.94 -19.01
C ILE A 289 7.82 4.70 -18.71
N GLY A 290 7.95 5.31 -17.53
CA GLY A 290 9.17 6.00 -17.12
C GLY A 290 10.38 5.08 -17.05
N VAL A 291 10.25 3.87 -16.53
CA VAL A 291 11.29 2.84 -16.53
C VAL A 291 11.70 2.49 -17.97
N ALA A 292 10.74 2.25 -18.86
CA ALA A 292 11.02 1.97 -20.26
C ALA A 292 11.79 3.12 -20.92
N LEU A 293 11.34 4.37 -20.76
CA LEU A 293 12.03 5.56 -21.26
C LEU A 293 13.44 5.68 -20.68
N SER A 294 13.60 5.40 -19.38
CA SER A 294 14.89 5.44 -18.71
C SER A 294 15.90 4.50 -19.37
N TYR A 295 15.55 3.22 -19.54
CA TYR A 295 16.43 2.24 -20.15
C TYR A 295 16.66 2.48 -21.65
N LEU A 296 15.64 2.95 -22.37
CA LEU A 296 15.74 3.32 -23.80
C LEU A 296 16.74 4.45 -24.04
N ILE A 297 16.85 5.40 -23.10
CA ILE A 297 17.82 6.50 -23.17
C ILE A 297 19.18 6.06 -22.62
N ALA A 298 19.18 5.46 -21.44
CA ALA A 298 20.38 5.22 -20.66
C ALA A 298 21.31 4.16 -21.26
N ILE A 299 20.75 3.04 -21.75
CA ILE A 299 21.55 1.94 -22.29
C ILE A 299 22.31 2.40 -23.55
N PRO A 300 21.67 2.98 -24.58
CA PRO A 300 22.39 3.43 -25.77
C PRO A 300 23.39 4.53 -25.45
N LEU A 301 22.99 5.54 -24.66
CA LEU A 301 23.85 6.66 -24.33
C LEU A 301 25.10 6.20 -23.56
N GLY A 302 24.93 5.46 -22.46
CA GLY A 302 26.04 4.99 -21.64
C GLY A 302 26.96 4.02 -22.40
N SER A 303 26.39 3.15 -23.24
CA SER A 303 27.17 2.25 -24.09
C SER A 303 27.99 2.99 -25.14
N TYR A 304 27.43 4.06 -25.71
CA TYR A 304 28.11 4.88 -26.71
C TYR A 304 29.21 5.72 -26.07
N MET A 305 28.96 6.31 -24.89
CA MET A 305 29.98 7.01 -24.09
C MET A 305 31.16 6.09 -23.77
N ALA A 306 30.92 4.83 -23.38
CA ALA A 306 31.99 3.88 -23.08
C ALA A 306 32.89 3.55 -24.28
N ARG A 307 32.33 3.56 -25.50
CA ARG A 307 33.12 3.35 -26.75
C ARG A 307 33.99 4.54 -27.06
N LEU A 308 33.47 5.74 -26.81
CA LEU A 308 34.15 6.99 -27.06
C LEU A 308 34.84 7.52 -25.79
N LYS A 309 35.32 6.60 -24.94
CA LYS A 309 35.94 6.92 -23.65
C LYS A 309 37.00 8.02 -23.83
N ASN A 310 36.99 9.01 -22.95
CA ASN A 310 37.91 10.16 -22.93
C ASN A 310 37.83 11.10 -24.15
N THR A 311 36.84 10.94 -25.03
CA THR A 311 36.56 11.93 -26.07
C THR A 311 35.68 13.06 -25.54
N TRP A 312 35.53 14.12 -26.32
CA TRP A 312 34.67 15.25 -25.93
C TRP A 312 33.19 14.85 -25.79
N PHE A 313 32.69 13.92 -26.61
CA PHE A 313 31.32 13.40 -26.48
C PHE A 313 31.10 12.73 -25.12
N ASP A 314 32.04 11.89 -24.70
CA ASP A 314 32.00 11.21 -23.41
C ASP A 314 32.07 12.20 -22.25
N SER A 315 33.01 13.16 -22.31
CA SER A 315 33.18 14.20 -21.30
C SER A 315 31.93 15.10 -21.16
N ILE A 316 31.38 15.61 -22.28
CA ILE A 316 30.16 16.44 -22.27
C ILE A 316 28.97 15.65 -21.77
N SER A 317 28.76 14.42 -22.27
CA SER A 317 27.64 13.60 -21.85
C SER A 317 27.74 13.29 -20.35
N THR A 318 28.95 13.00 -19.85
CA THR A 318 29.17 12.75 -18.42
C THR A 318 28.85 14.00 -17.59
N ALA A 319 29.29 15.19 -18.05
CA ALA A 319 28.98 16.45 -17.40
C ALA A 319 27.46 16.73 -17.40
N GLY A 320 26.78 16.51 -18.53
CA GLY A 320 25.32 16.69 -18.66
C GLY A 320 24.54 15.73 -17.76
N LEU A 321 24.89 14.44 -17.73
CA LEU A 321 24.26 13.46 -16.85
C LEU A 321 24.51 13.79 -15.37
N THR A 322 25.73 14.21 -15.02
CA THR A 322 26.07 14.61 -13.64
C THR A 322 25.30 15.86 -13.23
N PHE A 323 25.18 16.84 -14.13
CA PHE A 323 24.33 18.02 -13.92
C PHE A 323 22.88 17.62 -13.66
N MET A 324 22.31 16.74 -14.50
CA MET A 324 20.95 16.23 -14.29
C MET A 324 20.77 15.52 -12.94
N MET A 325 21.74 14.72 -12.49
CA MET A 325 21.69 14.09 -11.15
C MET A 325 21.74 15.09 -10.01
N SER A 326 22.43 16.22 -10.22
CA SER A 326 22.57 17.28 -9.21
C SER A 326 21.34 18.18 -9.10
N LEU A 327 20.44 18.15 -10.10
CA LEU A 327 19.20 18.91 -10.04
C LEU A 327 18.31 18.39 -8.90
N PRO A 328 17.80 19.26 -8.02
CA PRO A 328 16.75 18.88 -7.08
C PRO A 328 15.57 18.27 -7.84
N THR A 329 15.07 17.12 -7.39
CA THR A 329 13.95 16.40 -8.07
C THR A 329 12.77 17.32 -8.35
N ILE A 330 12.43 18.18 -7.39
CA ILE A 330 11.32 19.13 -7.53
C ILE A 330 11.57 20.15 -8.65
N ALA A 331 12.80 20.61 -8.85
CA ALA A 331 13.15 21.55 -9.90
C ALA A 331 12.97 20.91 -11.28
N LEU A 332 13.45 19.68 -11.46
CA LEU A 332 13.26 18.95 -12.73
C LEU A 332 11.78 18.72 -13.04
N VAL A 333 10.97 18.35 -12.03
CA VAL A 333 9.53 18.18 -12.19
C VAL A 333 8.88 19.46 -12.73
N TYR A 334 9.20 20.62 -12.15
CA TYR A 334 8.64 21.90 -12.60
C TYR A 334 9.16 22.34 -13.97
N ILE A 335 10.45 22.14 -14.28
CA ILE A 335 11.03 22.45 -15.59
C ILE A 335 10.29 21.66 -16.68
N VAL A 336 10.15 20.35 -16.51
CA VAL A 336 9.47 19.50 -17.51
C VAL A 336 7.98 19.80 -17.57
N ARG A 337 7.32 20.09 -16.44
CA ARG A 337 5.93 20.52 -16.40
C ARG A 337 5.70 21.80 -17.22
N LEU A 338 6.54 22.83 -17.02
CA LEU A 338 6.43 24.11 -17.73
C LEU A 338 6.72 23.94 -19.23
N ALA A 339 7.78 23.22 -19.59
CA ALA A 339 8.12 22.94 -20.98
C ALA A 339 7.02 22.14 -21.70
N GLY A 340 6.45 21.14 -21.02
CA GLY A 340 5.33 20.35 -21.53
C GLY A 340 4.06 21.17 -21.73
N SER A 341 3.73 22.02 -20.77
CA SER A 341 2.58 22.93 -20.86
C SER A 341 2.71 23.90 -22.04
N ALA A 342 3.91 24.41 -22.30
CA ALA A 342 4.17 25.30 -23.43
C ALA A 342 3.91 24.66 -24.81
N VAL A 343 3.95 23.32 -24.91
CA VAL A 343 3.60 22.58 -26.14
C VAL A 343 2.20 21.95 -26.09
N GLY A 344 1.35 22.37 -25.14
CA GLY A 344 -0.05 21.98 -25.06
C GLY A 344 -0.33 20.66 -24.32
N LEU A 345 0.63 20.10 -23.58
CA LEU A 345 0.39 18.94 -22.72
C LEU A 345 -0.22 19.36 -21.37
N PRO A 346 -1.10 18.53 -20.76
CA PRO A 346 -1.71 18.87 -19.48
C PRO A 346 -0.65 18.96 -18.38
N ASP A 347 -0.63 20.08 -17.65
CA ASP A 347 0.31 20.32 -16.56
C ASP A 347 -0.17 19.76 -15.21
N SER A 348 -1.36 19.16 -15.19
CA SER A 348 -1.98 18.52 -14.03
C SER A 348 -2.94 17.42 -14.49
N PHE A 349 -3.00 16.33 -13.73
CA PHE A 349 -3.79 15.14 -14.08
C PHE A 349 -5.29 15.40 -14.20
N PRO A 350 -5.95 16.16 -13.30
CA PRO A 350 -7.39 16.37 -13.38
C PRO A 350 -7.90 17.10 -14.63
N ILE A 351 -7.01 17.73 -15.42
CA ILE A 351 -7.40 18.49 -16.63
C ILE A 351 -8.03 17.56 -17.68
N LEU A 352 -7.38 16.42 -17.96
CA LEU A 352 -7.88 15.43 -18.93
C LEU A 352 -8.25 14.09 -18.25
N GLY A 353 -7.76 13.85 -17.04
CA GLY A 353 -8.08 12.67 -16.24
C GLY A 353 -7.50 11.37 -16.79
N ALA A 354 -7.96 10.24 -16.23
CA ALA A 354 -7.44 8.91 -16.55
C ALA A 354 -7.81 8.41 -17.96
N GLY A 355 -8.85 8.98 -18.56
CA GLY A 355 -9.34 8.58 -19.88
C GLY A 355 -8.45 9.04 -21.03
N ASP A 356 -7.53 9.96 -20.78
CA ASP A 356 -6.66 10.55 -21.81
C ASP A 356 -5.19 10.20 -21.57
N TRP A 357 -4.55 9.61 -22.58
CA TRP A 357 -3.15 9.19 -22.51
C TRP A 357 -2.20 10.38 -22.27
N ARG A 358 -2.58 11.59 -22.68
CA ARG A 358 -1.77 12.82 -22.49
C ARG A 358 -1.54 13.13 -21.01
N SER A 359 -2.46 12.74 -20.13
CA SER A 359 -2.33 12.88 -18.67
C SER A 359 -1.15 12.09 -18.08
N TYR A 360 -0.64 11.09 -18.82
CA TYR A 360 0.42 10.19 -18.37
C TYR A 360 1.80 10.56 -18.91
N VAL A 361 1.86 11.40 -19.97
CA VAL A 361 3.09 11.70 -20.72
C VAL A 361 4.12 12.42 -19.86
N LEU A 362 3.77 13.61 -19.32
CA LEU A 362 4.73 14.41 -18.56
C LEU A 362 5.20 13.70 -17.28
N PRO A 363 4.31 13.10 -16.46
CA PRO A 363 4.76 12.32 -15.31
C PRO A 363 5.73 11.19 -15.71
N ALA A 364 5.42 10.41 -16.75
CA ALA A 364 6.28 9.30 -17.17
C ALA A 364 7.65 9.78 -17.70
N VAL A 365 7.67 10.86 -18.50
CA VAL A 365 8.92 11.47 -18.99
C VAL A 365 9.79 11.93 -17.82
N ILE A 366 9.21 12.57 -16.81
CA ILE A 366 9.94 12.99 -15.60
C ILE A 366 10.59 11.79 -14.91
N LEU A 367 9.85 10.70 -14.70
CA LEU A 367 10.40 9.49 -14.06
C LEU A 367 11.52 8.85 -14.87
N GLY A 368 11.39 8.87 -16.21
CA GLY A 368 12.44 8.43 -17.13
C GLY A 368 13.71 9.28 -17.02
N LEU A 369 13.57 10.61 -17.04
CA LEU A 369 14.68 11.56 -16.96
C LEU A 369 15.36 11.58 -15.59
N LEU A 370 14.63 11.29 -14.50
CA LEU A 370 15.22 11.14 -13.17
C LEU A 370 16.09 9.87 -13.07
N SER A 371 15.68 8.79 -13.72
CA SER A 371 16.34 7.47 -13.60
C SER A 371 17.44 7.25 -14.64
N ALA A 372 17.33 7.87 -15.83
CA ALA A 372 18.23 7.64 -16.95
C ALA A 372 19.69 8.02 -16.66
N PRO A 373 20.01 9.18 -16.03
CA PRO A 373 21.39 9.56 -15.77
C PRO A 373 22.15 8.52 -14.96
N TRP A 374 21.53 8.02 -13.89
CA TRP A 374 22.16 7.05 -12.99
C TRP A 374 22.50 5.76 -13.73
N THR A 375 21.51 5.24 -14.45
CA THR A 375 21.64 4.03 -15.26
C THR A 375 22.71 4.19 -16.35
N ALA A 376 22.76 5.34 -17.03
CA ALA A 376 23.71 5.62 -18.11
C ALA A 376 25.16 5.66 -17.61
N VAL A 377 25.40 6.30 -16.46
CA VAL A 377 26.74 6.37 -15.84
C VAL A 377 27.21 4.97 -15.40
N TRP A 378 26.33 4.16 -14.83
CA TRP A 378 26.68 2.82 -14.37
C TRP A 378 26.98 1.85 -15.51
N ILE A 379 26.14 1.78 -16.55
CA ILE A 379 26.43 0.91 -17.70
C ILE A 379 27.73 1.34 -18.39
N ARG A 380 27.97 2.65 -18.52
CA ARG A 380 29.24 3.18 -19.03
C ARG A 380 30.42 2.69 -18.19
N ARG A 381 30.34 2.85 -16.86
CA ARG A 381 31.40 2.44 -15.92
C ARG A 381 31.71 0.96 -16.07
N TYR A 382 30.69 0.10 -16.04
CA TYR A 382 30.87 -1.34 -16.18
C TYR A 382 31.51 -1.73 -17.52
N MET A 383 31.11 -1.08 -18.61
CA MET A 383 31.72 -1.32 -19.92
C MET A 383 33.19 -0.91 -19.95
N ILE A 384 33.55 0.22 -19.35
CA ILE A 384 34.94 0.68 -19.26
C ILE A 384 35.79 -0.27 -18.41
N ASP A 385 35.29 -0.71 -17.26
CA ASP A 385 36.01 -1.63 -16.38
C ASP A 385 36.28 -2.98 -17.05
N LEU A 386 35.40 -3.41 -17.96
CA LEU A 386 35.56 -4.64 -18.73
C LEU A 386 36.51 -4.51 -19.92
N GLN A 387 36.80 -3.30 -20.43
CA GLN A 387 37.70 -3.10 -21.58
C GLN A 387 39.14 -3.58 -21.34
N SER A 388 39.58 -3.64 -20.08
CA SER A 388 40.93 -4.06 -19.67
C SER A 388 41.06 -5.55 -19.36
N GLN A 389 39.97 -6.32 -19.46
CA GLN A 389 39.94 -7.74 -19.07
C GLN A 389 40.60 -8.66 -20.12
N ASP A 390 41.13 -9.80 -19.68
CA ASP A 390 41.88 -10.72 -20.56
C ASP A 390 41.04 -11.31 -21.69
N PHE A 391 39.74 -11.54 -21.48
CA PHE A 391 38.85 -12.00 -22.55
C PHE A 391 38.73 -10.98 -23.70
N VAL A 392 38.90 -9.69 -23.41
CA VAL A 392 38.91 -8.62 -24.43
C VAL A 392 40.22 -8.66 -25.22
N ARG A 393 41.36 -8.82 -24.54
CA ARG A 393 42.68 -8.99 -25.20
C ARG A 393 42.69 -10.21 -26.11
N PHE A 394 42.11 -11.32 -25.64
CA PHE A 394 41.96 -12.54 -26.44
C PHE A 394 41.04 -12.33 -27.66
N ALA A 395 39.93 -11.61 -27.50
CA ALA A 395 39.05 -11.28 -28.62
C ALA A 395 39.76 -10.40 -29.66
N ARG A 396 40.60 -9.43 -29.24
CA ARG A 396 41.45 -8.64 -30.15
C ARG A 396 42.46 -9.51 -30.89
N ALA A 397 43.14 -10.41 -30.18
CA ALA A 397 44.10 -11.34 -30.78
C ALA A 397 43.46 -12.27 -31.83
N LYS A 398 42.15 -12.56 -31.70
CA LYS A 398 41.35 -13.28 -32.70
C LYS A 398 40.93 -12.43 -33.91
N GLY A 399 41.27 -11.14 -33.95
CA GLY A 399 40.96 -10.25 -35.07
C GLY A 399 39.55 -9.64 -35.05
N LEU A 400 38.81 -9.72 -33.94
CA LEU A 400 37.49 -9.09 -33.84
C LEU A 400 37.64 -7.56 -33.84
N SER A 401 36.72 -6.86 -34.51
CA SER A 401 36.69 -5.40 -34.48
C SER A 401 36.31 -4.84 -33.11
N GLU A 402 36.76 -3.63 -32.75
CA GLU A 402 36.37 -2.98 -31.47
C GLU A 402 34.84 -2.84 -31.33
N LYS A 403 34.12 -2.67 -32.45
CA LYS A 403 32.65 -2.63 -32.46
C LYS A 403 32.05 -3.97 -32.07
N GLU A 404 32.59 -5.08 -32.59
CA GLU A 404 32.14 -6.42 -32.23
C GLU A 404 32.49 -6.77 -30.79
N ILE A 405 33.72 -6.47 -30.36
CA ILE A 405 34.17 -6.64 -28.98
C ILE A 405 33.26 -5.87 -28.02
N SER A 406 32.97 -4.60 -28.32
CA SER A 406 32.11 -3.77 -27.49
C SER A 406 30.67 -4.31 -27.41
N ASN A 407 30.04 -4.64 -28.54
CA ASN A 407 28.63 -5.07 -28.57
C ASN A 407 28.42 -6.51 -28.06
N LYS A 408 29.23 -7.47 -28.54
CA LYS A 408 28.98 -8.91 -28.31
C LYS A 408 29.64 -9.43 -27.04
N HIS A 409 30.74 -8.81 -26.60
CA HIS A 409 31.51 -9.28 -25.45
C HIS A 409 31.39 -8.34 -24.25
N ILE A 410 31.77 -7.06 -24.40
CA ILE A 410 31.81 -6.12 -23.27
C ILE A 410 30.40 -5.79 -22.77
N PHE A 411 29.51 -5.32 -23.66
CA PHE A 411 28.14 -4.94 -23.30
C PHE A 411 27.38 -6.09 -22.63
N LYS A 412 27.46 -7.30 -23.20
CA LYS A 412 26.82 -8.48 -22.63
C LYS A 412 27.24 -8.76 -21.19
N ASN A 413 28.54 -8.64 -20.87
CA ASN A 413 29.04 -8.82 -19.52
C ASN A 413 28.74 -7.62 -18.61
N ALA A 414 28.73 -6.39 -19.16
CA ALA A 414 28.42 -5.16 -18.42
C ALA A 414 26.96 -5.09 -17.96
N MET A 415 26.04 -5.74 -18.69
CA MET A 415 24.63 -5.80 -18.33
C MET A 415 24.35 -6.65 -17.10
N VAL A 416 25.20 -7.63 -16.76
CA VAL A 416 24.98 -8.55 -15.63
C VAL A 416 24.75 -7.80 -14.31
N PRO A 417 25.63 -6.89 -13.86
CA PRO A 417 25.38 -6.11 -12.64
C PRO A 417 24.21 -5.13 -12.80
N LEU A 418 23.96 -4.59 -14.01
CA LEU A 418 22.85 -3.66 -14.25
C LEU A 418 21.48 -4.34 -14.09
N VAL A 419 21.35 -5.59 -14.51
CA VAL A 419 20.08 -6.32 -14.43
C VAL A 419 19.60 -6.53 -12.99
N SER A 420 20.51 -6.48 -12.01
CA SER A 420 20.16 -6.57 -10.59
C SER A 420 19.20 -5.48 -10.11
N SER A 421 19.22 -4.30 -10.73
CA SER A 421 18.36 -3.17 -10.37
C SER A 421 17.03 -3.17 -11.12
N ILE A 422 16.90 -3.93 -12.22
CA ILE A 422 15.66 -3.98 -13.02
C ILE A 422 14.45 -4.38 -12.17
N PRO A 423 14.50 -5.43 -11.31
CA PRO A 423 13.37 -5.75 -10.43
C PRO A 423 13.01 -4.61 -9.49
N ALA A 424 14.00 -3.88 -8.93
CA ALA A 424 13.75 -2.71 -8.09
C ALA A 424 13.07 -1.58 -8.88
N SER A 425 13.51 -1.33 -10.12
CA SER A 425 12.86 -0.36 -11.00
C SER A 425 11.41 -0.74 -11.32
N ILE A 426 11.14 -2.02 -11.64
CA ILE A 426 9.81 -2.49 -12.04
C ILE A 426 8.85 -2.61 -10.86
N VAL A 427 9.29 -3.17 -9.74
CA VAL A 427 8.43 -3.34 -8.55
C VAL A 427 8.24 -2.00 -7.83
N GLY A 428 9.28 -1.16 -7.82
CA GLY A 428 9.26 0.15 -7.18
C GLY A 428 8.23 1.13 -7.77
N VAL A 429 7.78 0.93 -9.01
CA VAL A 429 6.69 1.74 -9.60
C VAL A 429 5.40 1.71 -8.77
N ILE A 430 5.16 0.62 -8.04
CA ILE A 430 3.99 0.46 -7.17
C ILE A 430 4.09 1.39 -5.97
N ALA A 431 5.29 1.73 -5.49
CA ALA A 431 5.46 2.71 -4.42
C ALA A 431 5.06 4.12 -4.86
N GLY A 432 5.06 4.38 -6.17
CA GLY A 432 4.71 5.66 -6.76
C GLY A 432 5.81 6.71 -6.62
N ALA A 433 5.59 7.85 -7.27
CA ALA A 433 6.54 8.96 -7.31
C ALA A 433 6.01 10.14 -6.48
N THR A 434 6.34 10.16 -5.18
CA THR A 434 5.79 11.12 -4.20
C THR A 434 5.74 12.56 -4.69
N LEU A 435 6.85 13.09 -5.23
CA LEU A 435 6.94 14.46 -5.71
C LEU A 435 6.17 14.68 -7.03
N THR A 436 6.46 13.86 -8.04
CA THR A 436 5.83 13.98 -9.37
C THR A 436 4.31 13.84 -9.26
N GLU A 437 3.81 12.85 -8.52
CA GLU A 437 2.38 12.64 -8.34
C GLU A 437 1.73 13.78 -7.54
N THR A 438 2.40 14.30 -6.51
CA THR A 438 1.89 15.45 -5.76
C THR A 438 1.77 16.70 -6.63
N VAL A 439 2.81 17.03 -7.42
CA VAL A 439 2.84 18.24 -8.25
C VAL A 439 1.79 18.19 -9.37
N PHE A 440 1.54 17.01 -9.94
CA PHE A 440 0.53 16.81 -10.98
C PHE A 440 -0.86 16.49 -10.44
N ALA A 441 -1.06 16.47 -9.11
CA ALA A 441 -2.27 15.94 -8.47
C ALA A 441 -2.68 14.54 -9.01
N PHE A 442 -1.68 13.74 -9.37
CA PHE A 442 -1.86 12.42 -9.95
C PHE A 442 -2.33 11.44 -8.86
N PRO A 443 -3.42 10.69 -9.07
CA PRO A 443 -4.06 9.89 -8.03
C PRO A 443 -3.34 8.55 -7.81
N GLY A 444 -2.10 8.61 -7.31
CA GLY A 444 -1.20 7.47 -7.12
C GLY A 444 -0.77 7.24 -5.67
N MET A 445 0.00 6.16 -5.48
CA MET A 445 0.52 5.67 -4.20
C MET A 445 1.47 6.65 -3.52
N GLY A 446 2.33 7.32 -4.30
CA GLY A 446 3.29 8.28 -3.79
C GLY A 446 2.60 9.53 -3.24
N LYS A 447 1.62 10.06 -3.97
CA LYS A 447 0.78 11.17 -3.48
C LYS A 447 -0.01 10.76 -2.23
N MET A 448 -0.56 9.55 -2.19
CA MET A 448 -1.35 9.07 -1.05
C MET A 448 -0.54 9.07 0.26
N LEU A 449 0.76 8.74 0.22
CA LEU A 449 1.61 8.83 1.41
C LEU A 449 1.71 10.28 1.93
N ILE A 450 1.95 11.24 1.04
CA ILE A 450 2.07 12.66 1.40
C ILE A 450 0.74 13.20 1.94
N ASP A 451 -0.38 12.87 1.29
CA ASP A 451 -1.72 13.26 1.73
C ASP A 451 -2.05 12.67 3.10
N SER A 452 -1.69 11.41 3.34
CA SER A 452 -1.93 10.73 4.62
C SER A 452 -1.15 11.38 5.75
N VAL A 453 0.11 11.75 5.53
CA VAL A 453 0.91 12.50 6.53
C VAL A 453 0.26 13.85 6.82
N LYS A 454 -0.14 14.62 5.80
CA LYS A 454 -0.80 15.93 5.96
C LYS A 454 -2.13 15.83 6.69
N ALA A 455 -2.88 14.75 6.46
CA ALA A 455 -4.16 14.47 7.09
C ALA A 455 -4.04 13.82 8.48
N SER A 456 -2.83 13.50 8.93
CA SER A 456 -2.59 12.68 10.13
C SER A 456 -3.32 11.33 10.08
N ASN A 457 -3.45 10.76 8.87
CA ASN A 457 -4.00 9.42 8.68
C ASN A 457 -2.93 8.37 8.95
N ASN A 458 -2.75 8.10 10.23
CA ASN A 458 -1.65 7.29 10.75
C ASN A 458 -1.69 5.84 10.25
N SER A 459 -2.88 5.23 10.15
CA SER A 459 -3.03 3.86 9.63
C SER A 459 -2.64 3.77 8.15
N MET A 460 -3.01 4.75 7.33
CA MET A 460 -2.56 4.80 5.93
C MET A 460 -1.03 4.95 5.84
N VAL A 461 -0.41 5.83 6.65
CA VAL A 461 1.06 6.00 6.63
C VAL A 461 1.77 4.69 7.01
N VAL A 462 1.37 4.04 8.11
CA VAL A 462 1.95 2.76 8.55
C VAL A 462 1.76 1.69 7.48
N GLY A 463 0.55 1.54 6.94
CA GLY A 463 0.24 0.53 5.93
C GLY A 463 1.02 0.73 4.62
N LEU A 464 1.16 1.97 4.15
CA LEU A 464 1.95 2.30 2.97
C LEU A 464 3.43 2.03 3.18
N VAL A 465 4.00 2.42 4.33
CA VAL A 465 5.41 2.16 4.64
C VAL A 465 5.69 0.67 4.75
N PHE A 466 4.78 -0.11 5.35
CA PHE A 466 4.86 -1.57 5.37
C PHE A 466 4.90 -2.15 3.94
N ILE A 467 3.98 -1.75 3.08
CA ILE A 467 3.93 -2.20 1.68
C ILE A 467 5.20 -1.81 0.93
N PHE A 468 5.65 -0.57 1.03
CA PHE A 468 6.85 -0.08 0.34
C PHE A 468 8.11 -0.82 0.79
N THR A 469 8.20 -1.14 2.08
CA THR A 469 9.31 -1.90 2.65
C THR A 469 9.30 -3.35 2.12
N CYS A 470 8.14 -4.00 2.12
CA CYS A 470 7.96 -5.34 1.55
C CYS A 470 8.35 -5.38 0.07
N LEU A 471 7.84 -4.44 -0.74
CA LEU A 471 8.14 -4.33 -2.16
C LEU A 471 9.63 -4.11 -2.42
N SER A 472 10.28 -3.21 -1.68
CA SER A 472 11.71 -2.91 -1.83
C SER A 472 12.56 -4.14 -1.54
N ILE A 473 12.29 -4.84 -0.44
CA ILE A 473 13.03 -6.03 -0.04
C ILE A 473 12.79 -7.19 -1.01
N PHE A 474 11.55 -7.38 -1.44
CA PHE A 474 11.21 -8.37 -2.46
C PHE A 474 11.94 -8.10 -3.78
N ALA A 475 11.98 -6.84 -4.22
CA ALA A 475 12.66 -6.46 -5.44
C ALA A 475 14.19 -6.67 -5.37
N LEU A 476 14.80 -6.36 -4.23
CA LEU A 476 16.23 -6.66 -4.00
C LEU A 476 16.49 -8.17 -4.04
N LEU A 477 15.62 -9.00 -3.46
CA LEU A 477 15.74 -10.46 -3.55
C LEU A 477 15.63 -10.96 -5.00
N LEU A 478 14.69 -10.42 -5.78
CA LEU A 478 14.58 -10.74 -7.20
C LEU A 478 15.83 -10.33 -7.98
N GLY A 479 16.42 -9.17 -7.68
CA GLY A 479 17.66 -8.69 -8.31
C GLY A 479 18.82 -9.65 -8.13
N ASP A 480 19.02 -10.13 -6.90
CA ASP A 480 20.00 -11.15 -6.54
C ASP A 480 19.83 -12.46 -7.32
N ILE A 481 18.59 -12.96 -7.36
CA ILE A 481 18.26 -14.20 -8.06
C ILE A 481 18.55 -14.01 -9.55
N LEU A 482 18.10 -12.90 -10.12
CA LEU A 482 18.25 -12.61 -11.55
C LEU A 482 19.73 -12.51 -11.97
N MET A 483 20.59 -11.92 -11.13
CA MET A 483 22.04 -11.93 -11.37
C MET A 483 22.61 -13.35 -11.49
N THR A 484 22.22 -14.26 -10.59
CA THR A 484 22.73 -15.64 -10.63
C THR A 484 22.18 -16.50 -11.74
N VAL A 485 20.97 -16.19 -12.20
CA VAL A 485 20.37 -16.83 -13.38
C VAL A 485 21.12 -16.40 -14.64
N LEU A 486 21.49 -15.12 -14.74
CA LEU A 486 22.18 -14.58 -15.91
C LEU A 486 23.68 -14.87 -15.95
N ASP A 487 24.36 -14.88 -14.81
CA ASP A 487 25.75 -15.30 -14.71
C ASP A 487 25.92 -16.42 -13.64
N PRO A 488 25.93 -17.69 -14.07
CA PRO A 488 26.08 -18.84 -13.16
C PRO A 488 27.41 -18.87 -12.39
N ARG A 489 28.40 -18.05 -12.77
CA ARG A 489 29.67 -17.90 -12.03
C ARG A 489 29.45 -17.15 -10.72
N ILE A 490 28.41 -16.30 -10.65
CA ILE A 490 28.03 -15.58 -9.44
C ILE A 490 27.39 -16.59 -8.47
N LYS A 491 28.07 -16.87 -7.37
CA LYS A 491 27.57 -17.75 -6.31
C LYS A 491 27.08 -16.92 -5.12
N LEU A 492 25.80 -17.02 -4.79
CA LEU A 492 25.26 -16.47 -3.55
C LEU A 492 25.73 -17.32 -2.36
N THR A 493 26.67 -16.79 -1.59
CA THR A 493 27.22 -17.43 -0.38
C THR A 493 26.93 -16.58 0.87
N SER A 494 26.80 -17.22 2.03
CA SER A 494 26.49 -16.49 3.28
C SER A 494 27.72 -15.89 3.97
N LYS A 495 28.93 -16.23 3.50
CA LYS A 495 30.16 -15.58 3.94
C LYS A 495 30.29 -14.33 3.07
N GLY A 496 30.11 -13.15 3.66
CA GLY A 496 30.27 -11.89 2.95
C GLY A 496 31.62 -11.87 2.24
N GLY A 497 31.61 -11.60 0.94
CA GLY A 497 32.83 -11.19 0.24
C GLY A 497 33.24 -9.84 0.81
N LYS A 498 34.48 -9.75 1.27
CA LYS A 498 35.15 -8.46 1.47
C LYS A 498 35.25 -7.72 0.14
#